data_AF-A0A833G167-F1
#
_entry.id   AF-A0A833G167-F1
#
_cell.length_a   1.000
_cell.length_b   1.000
_cell.length_c   1.000
_cell.angle_alpha   90.00
_cell.angle_beta   90.00
_cell.angle_gamma   90.00
#
_symmetry.space_group_name_H-M   'P 1'
#
loop_
_entity.id
_entity.type
_entity.pdbx_description
1 polymer ?
#
loop_
_entity_poly.entity_id
_entity_poly.type
_entity_poly.pdbx_seq_one_letter_code
_entity_poly.pdbx_strand_id
1 'polypeptide(L)' 'MSKTAPSGLDRILTLELVRVTERAAVAAARLRGRGDEKAADQAAVDAMRA' A
#
# COMPACT_ATOMS: atom_id res chain seq x y z
N MET A 1 -32.59 -3.64 -19.41
CA MET A 1 -32.00 -4.61 -18.46
C MET A 1 -31.08 -3.83 -17.53
N SER A 2 -31.53 -3.56 -16.30
CA SER A 2 -30.75 -2.79 -15.31
C SER A 2 -29.64 -3.66 -14.76
N LYS A 3 -28.38 -3.31 -15.04
CA LYS A 3 -27.21 -4.02 -14.50
C LYS A 3 -26.92 -3.40 -13.13
N THR A 4 -27.34 -4.10 -12.07
CA THR A 4 -26.95 -3.75 -10.69
C THR A 4 -25.43 -3.77 -10.61
N ALA A 5 -24.81 -2.60 -10.40
CA ALA A 5 -23.37 -2.53 -10.15
C ALA A 5 -23.05 -3.32 -8.86
N PRO A 6 -21.92 -4.05 -8.80
CA PRO A 6 -21.53 -4.73 -7.57
C PRO A 6 -21.43 -3.70 -6.44
N SER A 7 -22.06 -4.00 -5.31
CA SER A 7 -22.13 -3.12 -4.13
C SER A 7 -20.83 -3.08 -3.30
N GLY A 8 -19.70 -3.53 -3.87
CA GLY A 8 -18.42 -3.64 -3.19
C GLY A 8 -17.24 -3.33 -4.10
N LEU A 9 -16.06 -3.16 -3.49
CA LEU A 9 -14.80 -2.99 -4.20
C LEU A 9 -14.54 -4.20 -5.10
N ASP A 10 -14.03 -3.92 -6.31
CA ASP A 10 -13.63 -4.98 -7.22
C ASP A 10 -12.55 -5.86 -6.57
N ARG A 11 -12.61 -7.18 -6.82
CA ARG A 11 -11.67 -8.15 -6.25
C ARG A 11 -10.23 -7.80 -6.61
N ILE A 12 -9.96 -7.36 -7.83
CA ILE A 12 -8.62 -6.97 -8.28
C ILE A 12 -8.16 -5.76 -7.49
N LEU A 13 -8.99 -4.72 -7.40
CA LEU A 13 -8.68 -3.52 -6.62
C LEU A 13 -8.38 -3.85 -5.14
N THR A 14 -9.13 -4.78 -4.56
CA THR A 14 -8.92 -5.24 -3.18
C THR A 14 -7.55 -5.90 -3.00
N LEU A 15 -7.14 -6.74 -3.95
CA LEU A 15 -5.82 -7.40 -3.91
C LEU A 15 -4.68 -6.40 -4.17
N GLU A 16 -4.87 -5.44 -5.07
CA GLU A 16 -3.85 -4.40 -5.32
C GLU A 16 -3.65 -3.48 -4.10
N LEU A 17 -4.72 -3.18 -3.35
CA LEU A 17 -4.63 -2.44 -2.08
C LEU A 17 -3.69 -3.12 -1.07
N VAL A 18 -3.80 -4.44 -0.91
CA VAL A 18 -2.91 -5.22 -0.04
C VAL A 18 -1.46 -5.20 -0.55
N ARG A 19 -1.26 -5.32 -1.87
CA ARG A 19 0.10 -5.26 -2.45
C ARG A 19 0.77 -3.91 -2.25
N VAL A 20 0.02 -2.81 -2.28
CA VAL A 20 0.55 -1.47 -1.97
C VAL A 20 1.04 -1.40 -0.52
N THR A 21 0.28 -1.93 0.43
CA THR A 21 0.66 -1.89 1.85
C THR A 21 1.84 -2.82 2.17
N GLU A 22 1.92 -3.99 1.53
CA GLU A 22 3.07 -4.90 1.63
C GLU A 22 4.36 -4.23 1.14
N ARG A 23 4.31 -3.56 -0.02
CA ARG A 23 5.47 -2.81 -0.55
C ARG A 23 5.91 -1.70 0.39
N ALA A 24 4.97 -0.93 0.93
CA ALA A 24 5.24 0.12 1.91
C ALA A 24 5.94 -0.42 3.17
N ALA A 25 5.41 -1.53 3.72
CA ALA A 25 5.96 -2.17 4.91
C ALA A 25 7.39 -2.70 4.67
N VAL A 26 7.64 -3.35 3.53
CA VAL A 26 8.98 -3.85 3.17
C VAL A 26 9.98 -2.70 3.00
N ALA A 27 9.56 -1.58 2.40
CA ALA A 27 10.42 -0.41 2.23
C ALA A 27 10.80 0.23 3.59
N ALA A 28 9.83 0.50 4.46
CA ALA A 28 10.08 1.05 5.79
C ALA A 28 10.90 0.09 6.68
N ALA A 29 10.68 -1.23 6.57
CA ALA A 29 11.37 -2.22 7.40
C ALA A 29 12.90 -2.18 7.25
N ARG A 30 13.43 -1.74 6.11
CA ARG A 30 14.88 -1.60 5.87
C ARG A 30 15.54 -0.56 6.79
N LEU A 31 14.74 0.38 7.33
CA LEU A 31 15.18 1.48 8.17
C LEU A 31 14.85 1.26 9.66
N ARG A 32 14.26 0.10 10.01
CA ARG A 32 13.90 -0.22 11.40
C ARG A 32 15.12 -0.20 12.33
N GLY A 33 14.97 0.45 13.48
CA GLY A 33 16.00 0.54 14.52
C GLY A 33 17.09 1.59 14.26
N ARG A 34 16.99 2.38 13.19
CA ARG A 34 17.97 3.42 12.86
C ARG A 34 17.71 4.78 13.54
N GLY A 35 16.55 4.94 14.19
CA GLY A 35 16.14 6.21 14.80
C GLY A 35 15.78 7.32 13.80
N ASP A 36 15.71 7.00 12.51
CA ASP A 36 15.38 7.95 11.44
C ASP A 36 13.95 7.72 10.93
N GLU A 37 12.98 8.28 11.65
CA GLU A 37 11.55 8.16 11.36
C GLU A 37 11.20 8.74 9.98
N LYS A 38 11.73 9.92 9.66
CA LYS A 38 11.40 10.64 8.42
C LYS A 38 11.86 9.87 7.18
N ALA A 39 13.06 9.30 7.22
CA ALA A 39 13.53 8.46 6.11
C ALA A 39 12.68 7.19 5.97
N ALA A 40 12.26 6.58 7.08
CA ALA A 40 11.40 5.40 7.05
C ALA A 40 10.01 5.70 6.46
N ASP A 41 9.42 6.83 6.86
CA ASP A 41 8.13 7.29 6.34
C ASP A 41 8.21 7.62 4.84
N GLN A 42 9.24 8.36 4.43
CA GLN A 42 9.43 8.69 3.02
C GLN A 42 9.60 7.44 2.16
N ALA A 43 10.39 6.45 2.61
CA ALA A 43 10.57 5.20 1.90
C ALA A 43 9.25 4.42 1.72
N ALA A 44 8.35 4.44 2.71
CA ALA A 44 7.02 3.86 2.59
C ALA A 44 6.14 4.63 1.60
N VAL A 45 6.10 5.96 1.70
CA VAL A 45 5.31 6.83 0.82
C VAL A 45 5.73 6.68 -0.64
N ASP A 46 7.03 6.62 -0.91
CA ASP A 46 7.56 6.41 -2.25
C ASP A 46 7.14 5.04 -2.80
N ALA A 47 7.22 3.98 -1.98
CA ALA A 47 6.80 2.64 -2.36
C ALA A 47 5.28 2.52 -2.60
N MET A 48 4.47 3.36 -1.95
CA MET A 48 3.03 3.41 -2.19
C MET A 48 2.66 4.14 -3.50
N ARG A 49 3.54 5.02 -4.00
CA ARG A 49 3.31 5.86 -5.19
C ARG A 49 3.89 5.28 -6.48
N ALA A 50 4.86 4.36 -6.38
CA ALA A 50 5.49 3.67 -7.51
C ALA A 50 4.61 2.56 -8.10
#